data_AF-A0A1I8Q958-F1
#
_entry.id   AF-A0A1I8Q958-F1
#
_cell.length_a   1.000
_cell.length_b   1.000
_cell.length_c   1.000
_cell.angle_alpha   90.00
_cell.angle_beta   90.00
_cell.angle_gamma   90.00
#
_symmetry.space_group_name_H-M   'P 1'
#
loop_
_entity.id
_entity.type
_entity.pdbx_description
1 polymer ?
#
loop_
_entity_poly.entity_id
_entity_poly.type
_entity_poly.pdbx_seq_one_letter_code
_entity_poly.pdbx_strand_id
1 'polypeptide(L)'
;MSELEKKGGPCRVTGSATKTKPPDYATEVERLVLLTYPGESQPWVDRMKIETFVNGTRGPEIKCATYASQKATFAKTVSFAFAQETARIMAKPQIYNVRYLDTEYETF
;
A
#
# COMPACT_ATOMS: atom_id res chain seq x y z
N MET A 1 11.24 -34.95 24.76
CA MET A 1 9.81 -35.12 25.07
C MET A 1 9.44 -34.00 26.04
N SER A 2 8.89 -32.89 25.51
CA SER A 2 7.50 -32.39 25.73
C SER A 2 7.52 -31.31 26.85
N GLU A 3 6.86 -30.15 26.84
CA GLU A 3 5.62 -29.63 26.26
C GLU A 3 5.80 -28.12 25.95
N LEU A 4 5.44 -27.60 24.78
CA LEU A 4 4.22 -26.82 24.48
C LEU A 4 3.64 -25.95 25.63
N GLU A 5 3.95 -24.65 25.61
CA GLU A 5 3.04 -23.64 26.17
C GLU A 5 2.76 -22.57 25.09
N LYS A 6 1.63 -22.76 24.39
CA LYS A 6 1.04 -21.75 23.50
C LYS A 6 0.40 -20.66 24.36
N LYS A 7 0.96 -19.45 24.37
CA LYS A 7 0.22 -18.24 24.78
C LYS A 7 -0.10 -17.40 23.56
N GLY A 8 -1.26 -17.68 22.97
CA GLY A 8 -1.93 -16.79 22.03
C GLY A 8 -2.62 -15.68 22.80
N GLY A 9 -2.01 -14.49 22.83
CA GLY A 9 -2.70 -13.25 23.14
C GLY A 9 -3.17 -12.59 21.83
N PRO A 10 -4.37 -11.97 21.78
CA PRO A 10 -4.79 -11.23 20.61
C PRO A 10 -3.92 -9.97 20.50
N CYS A 11 -3.02 -9.96 19.52
CA CYS A 11 -2.30 -8.75 19.11
C CYS A 11 -3.33 -7.74 18.59
N ARG A 12 -3.80 -6.86 19.48
CA ARG A 12 -4.52 -5.64 19.11
C ARG A 12 -3.54 -4.76 18.35
N VAL A 13 -3.56 -4.86 17.03
CA VAL A 13 -2.96 -3.85 16.16
C VAL A 13 -3.88 -2.62 16.28
N THR A 14 -3.52 -1.71 17.18
CA THR A 14 -4.09 -0.36 17.18
C THR A 14 -3.70 0.28 15.86
N GLY A 15 -4.62 0.27 14.89
CA GLY A 15 -4.49 1.01 13.64
C GLY A 15 -4.48 2.50 13.96
N SER A 16 -3.30 3.04 14.27
CA SER A 16 -3.08 4.47 14.18
C SER A 16 -3.18 4.83 12.71
N ALA A 17 -4.15 5.69 12.40
CA ALA A 17 -4.41 6.19 11.07
C ALA A 17 -3.24 7.06 10.61
N THR A 18 -2.18 6.45 10.11
CA THR A 18 -1.21 7.14 9.28
C THR A 18 -1.77 7.17 7.86
N LYS A 19 -1.87 8.37 7.28
CA LYS A 19 -2.03 8.55 5.83
C LYS A 19 -0.72 8.08 5.18
N THR A 20 -0.46 6.78 5.14
CA THR A 20 0.74 6.22 4.53
C THR A 20 0.69 6.52 3.04
N LYS A 21 1.76 7.13 2.51
CA LYS A 21 1.82 7.42 1.08
C LYS A 21 1.85 6.09 0.33
N PRO A 22 1.25 5.99 -0.87
CA PRO A 22 1.25 4.75 -1.66
C PRO A 22 2.61 4.04 -1.82
N PRO A 23 3.77 4.76 -1.91
CA PRO A 23 5.09 4.11 -1.96
C PRO A 23 5.45 3.38 -0.65
N ASP A 24 5.10 3.97 0.50
CA ASP A 24 5.40 3.40 1.81
C ASP A 24 4.60 2.11 2.04
N TYR A 25 3.33 2.11 1.59
CA TYR A 25 2.48 0.94 1.67
C TYR A 25 2.98 -0.20 0.76
N ALA A 26 3.37 0.10 -0.49
CA ALA A 26 3.93 -0.91 -1.39
C ALA A 26 5.19 -1.57 -0.82
N THR A 27 6.06 -0.76 -0.21
CA THR A 27 7.30 -1.23 0.42
C THR A 27 7.01 -2.16 1.60
N GLU A 28 6.03 -1.81 2.43
CA GLU A 28 5.64 -2.66 3.56
C GLU A 28 5.01 -3.98 3.10
N VAL A 29 4.19 -3.97 2.04
CA VAL A 29 3.66 -5.20 1.43
C VAL A 29 4.79 -6.10 0.95
N GLU A 30 5.78 -5.54 0.23
CA GLU A 30 6.93 -6.30 -0.24
C GLU A 30 7.70 -6.93 0.92
N ARG A 31 7.98 -6.15 1.97
CA ARG A 31 8.68 -6.63 3.17
C ARG A 31 7.92 -7.76 3.86
N LEU A 32 6.60 -7.62 4.04
CA LEU A 32 5.77 -8.61 4.72
C LEU A 32 5.65 -9.92 3.95
N VAL A 33 5.48 -9.86 2.62
CA VAL A 33 5.38 -11.06 1.78
C VAL A 33 6.71 -11.83 1.78
N LEU A 34 7.84 -11.13 1.65
CA LEU A 34 9.16 -11.76 1.70
C LEU A 34 9.45 -12.41 3.06
N LEU A 35 8.98 -11.80 4.15
CA LEU A 35 9.13 -12.35 5.50
C LEU A 35 8.25 -13.58 5.74
N THR A 36 7.05 -13.59 5.16
CA THR A 36 6.06 -14.66 5.38
C THR A 36 6.36 -15.91 4.56
N TYR A 37 6.96 -15.75 3.38
CA TYR A 37 7.17 -16.83 2.42
C TYR A 37 8.63 -16.95 1.97
N PRO A 38 9.55 -17.29 2.88
CA PRO A 38 10.95 -17.48 2.54
C PRO A 38 11.12 -18.72 1.64
N GLY A 39 11.87 -18.56 0.55
CA GLY A 39 12.21 -19.67 -0.37
C GLY A 39 11.16 -19.99 -1.44
N GLU A 40 10.06 -19.24 -1.50
CA GLU A 40 9.07 -19.40 -2.57
C GLU A 40 9.56 -18.86 -3.92
N SER A 41 8.93 -19.35 -5.00
CA SER A 41 9.27 -18.91 -6.36
C SER A 41 8.94 -17.43 -6.59
N GLN A 42 9.80 -16.72 -7.31
CA GLN A 42 9.60 -15.30 -7.61
C GLN A 42 8.25 -14.98 -8.26
N PRO A 43 7.73 -15.76 -9.23
CA PRO A 43 6.41 -15.50 -9.82
C PRO A 43 5.27 -15.62 -8.79
N TRP A 44 5.39 -16.56 -7.85
CA TRP A 44 4.40 -16.73 -6.79
C TRP A 44 4.45 -15.57 -5.79
N VAL A 45 5.66 -15.18 -5.38
CA VAL A 45 5.88 -14.04 -4.48
C VAL A 45 5.34 -12.74 -5.09
N ASP A 46 5.60 -12.47 -6.37
CA ASP A 46 5.10 -11.29 -7.06
C ASP A 46 3.56 -11.28 -7.13
N ARG A 47 2.95 -12.44 -7.38
CA ARG A 47 1.50 -12.57 -7.34
C ARG A 47 0.92 -12.24 -5.96
N MET A 48 1.54 -12.75 -4.90
CA MET A 48 1.11 -12.46 -3.52
C MET A 48 1.28 -10.99 -3.16
N LYS A 49 2.36 -10.33 -3.60
CA LYS A 49 2.55 -8.88 -3.43
C LYS A 49 1.41 -8.10 -4.10
N ILE A 50 1.07 -8.46 -5.35
CA ILE A 50 -0.01 -7.83 -6.11
C ILE A 50 -1.35 -8.01 -5.40
N GLU A 51 -1.73 -9.24 -5.05
CA GLU A 51 -3.01 -9.52 -4.40
C GLU A 51 -3.11 -8.80 -3.04
N THR A 52 -2.06 -8.83 -2.23
CA THR A 52 -2.03 -8.16 -0.92
C THR A 52 -2.17 -6.64 -1.06
N PHE A 53 -1.43 -6.04 -1.99
CA PHE A 53 -1.46 -4.61 -2.25
C PHE A 53 -2.83 -4.13 -2.76
N VAL A 54 -3.40 -4.84 -3.72
CA VAL A 54 -4.73 -4.48 -4.24
C VAL A 54 -5.79 -4.63 -3.15
N ASN A 55 -5.73 -5.69 -2.34
CA ASN A 55 -6.67 -5.90 -1.24
C ASN A 55 -6.60 -4.81 -0.16
N GLY A 56 -5.41 -4.28 0.16
CA GLY A 56 -5.28 -3.17 1.11
C GLY A 56 -5.45 -1.77 0.51
N THR A 57 -5.54 -1.63 -0.81
CA THR A 57 -5.78 -0.33 -1.45
C THR A 57 -7.15 0.24 -1.07
N ARG A 58 -7.21 1.53 -0.71
CA ARG A 58 -8.46 2.22 -0.39
C ARG A 58 -9.07 2.80 -1.66
N GLY A 59 -10.36 2.55 -1.89
CA GLY A 59 -11.08 3.04 -3.08
C GLY A 59 -11.54 1.89 -3.97
N PRO A 60 -12.86 1.59 -4.02
CA PRO A 60 -13.39 0.49 -4.82
C PRO A 60 -13.10 0.68 -6.32
N GLU A 61 -13.08 1.93 -6.80
CA GLU A 61 -12.78 2.28 -8.18
C GLU A 61 -11.35 1.86 -8.59
N ILE A 62 -10.36 2.18 -7.75
CA ILE A 62 -8.95 1.87 -8.00
C ILE A 62 -8.69 0.38 -7.83
N LYS A 63 -9.34 -0.26 -6.84
CA LYS A 63 -9.33 -1.72 -6.69
C LYS A 63 -9.83 -2.42 -7.94
N CYS A 64 -11.02 -2.05 -8.43
CA CYS A 64 -11.60 -2.64 -9.63
C CYS A 64 -10.71 -2.44 -10.86
N ALA A 65 -10.20 -1.24 -11.07
CA ALA A 65 -9.37 -0.97 -12.23
C ALA A 65 -7.98 -1.63 -12.16
N THR A 66 -7.41 -1.77 -10.96
CA THR A 66 -6.15 -2.51 -10.78
C THR A 66 -6.36 -4.02 -10.96
N TYR A 67 -7.49 -4.57 -10.49
CA TYR A 67 -7.89 -5.96 -10.75
C TYR A 67 -8.13 -6.25 -12.23
N ALA A 68 -8.85 -5.35 -12.92
CA ALA A 68 -9.15 -5.50 -14.35
C ALA A 68 -7.90 -5.42 -15.23
N SER A 69 -6.85 -4.75 -14.76
CA SER A 69 -5.57 -4.62 -15.44
C SER A 69 -4.47 -5.41 -14.70
N GLN A 70 -4.57 -6.74 -14.69
CA GLN A 70 -3.48 -7.59 -14.19
C GLN A 70 -2.15 -7.21 -14.86
N LYS A 71 -1.18 -6.76 -14.08
CA LYS A 71 0.16 -6.44 -14.56
C LYS A 71 1.10 -7.60 -14.28
N ALA A 72 2.06 -7.80 -15.17
CA ALA A 72 3.03 -8.89 -15.06
C ALA A 72 3.99 -8.78 -13.87
N THR A 73 4.12 -7.61 -13.24
CA THR A 73 5.04 -7.40 -12.11
C THR A 73 4.42 -6.51 -11.03
N PHE A 74 4.91 -6.66 -9.81
CA PHE A 74 4.46 -5.85 -8.67
C PHE A 74 4.69 -4.35 -8.90
N ALA A 75 5.88 -3.95 -9.36
CA ALA A 75 6.22 -2.54 -9.63
C ALA A 75 5.26 -1.89 -10.65
N LYS A 76 4.90 -2.60 -11.73
CA LYS A 76 3.94 -2.08 -12.72
C LYS A 76 2.55 -1.87 -12.12
N THR A 77 2.14 -2.74 -11.20
CA THR A 77 0.86 -2.63 -10.49
C THR A 77 0.85 -1.40 -9.59
N VAL A 78 1.90 -1.20 -8.80
CA VAL A 78 2.05 -0.03 -7.92
C VAL A 78 2.03 1.27 -8.72
N SER A 79 2.81 1.36 -9.81
CA SER A 79 2.82 2.54 -10.67
C SER A 79 1.46 2.82 -11.30
N PHE A 80 0.72 1.79 -11.71
CA PHE A 80 -0.62 1.93 -12.27
C PHE A 80 -1.62 2.46 -11.23
N ALA A 81 -1.65 1.85 -10.04
CA ALA A 81 -2.54 2.28 -8.96
C ALA A 81 -2.25 3.73 -8.55
N PHE A 82 -0.97 4.11 -8.50
CA PHE A 82 -0.56 5.49 -8.22
C PHE A 82 -1.00 6.48 -9.31
N ALA A 83 -0.81 6.12 -10.59
CA ALA A 83 -1.26 6.94 -11.70
C ALA A 83 -2.79 7.13 -11.68
N GLN A 84 -3.54 6.07 -11.34
CA GLN A 84 -4.99 6.17 -11.19
C GLN A 84 -5.42 7.03 -10.02
N GLU A 85 -4.79 6.87 -8.85
CA GLU A 85 -5.11 7.73 -7.70
C GLU A 85 -4.81 9.21 -8.02
N THR A 86 -3.69 9.47 -8.69
CA THR A 86 -3.31 10.81 -9.15
C THR A 86 -4.33 11.36 -10.14
N ALA A 87 -4.71 10.58 -11.15
CA ALA A 87 -5.73 10.96 -12.13
C ALA A 87 -7.09 11.22 -11.46
N ARG A 88 -7.46 10.42 -10.46
CA ARG A 88 -8.69 10.61 -9.68
C ARG A 88 -8.68 11.94 -8.91
N ILE A 89 -7.55 12.25 -8.26
CA ILE A 89 -7.36 13.53 -7.54
C ILE A 89 -7.42 14.71 -8.53
N MET A 90 -6.80 14.59 -9.71
CA MET A 90 -6.83 15.63 -10.74
C MET A 90 -8.23 15.81 -11.37
N ALA A 91 -8.96 14.73 -11.60
CA ALA A 91 -10.28 14.75 -12.24
C ALA A 91 -11.40 15.22 -11.30
N LYS A 92 -11.25 14.96 -10.00
CA LYS A 92 -12.11 15.51 -8.94
C LYS A 92 -11.19 16.14 -7.90
N PRO A 93 -10.73 17.39 -8.13
CA PRO A 93 -10.02 18.10 -7.09
C PRO A 93 -10.99 18.24 -5.92
N GLN A 94 -10.86 17.37 -4.92
CA GLN A 94 -11.40 17.68 -3.61
C GLN A 94 -10.74 19.01 -3.28
N ILE A 95 -11.54 20.04 -3.00
CA ILE A 95 -11.03 21.30 -2.47
C ILE A 95 -10.54 20.98 -1.06
N TYR A 96 -9.41 20.29 -0.95
CA TYR A 96 -8.61 20.32 0.25
C TYR A 96 -8.11 21.75 0.29
N ASN A 97 -8.55 22.50 1.31
CA ASN A 97 -7.93 23.77 1.65
C ASN A 97 -6.44 23.47 1.90
N VAL A 98 -5.64 23.58 0.85
CA VAL A 98 -4.20 23.80 0.92
C VAL A 98 -4.10 25.14 1.63
N ARG A 99 -4.02 25.12 2.96
CA ARG A 99 -3.39 26.23 3.65
C ARG A 99 -1.98 26.27 3.11
N TYR A 100 -1.77 27.23 2.22
CA TYR A 100 -0.48 27.72 1.78
C TYR A 100 0.48 27.71 2.96
N LEU A 101 1.50 26.87 2.87
CA LEU A 101 2.78 27.14 3.47
C LEU A 101 3.82 26.90 2.38
N ASP A 102 3.67 27.65 1.30
CA ASP A 102 4.81 28.03 0.48
C ASP A 102 5.04 29.52 0.70
N THR A 103 6.30 29.83 1.01
CA THR A 103 6.97 31.13 0.88
C THR A 103 6.43 32.29 1.70
N GLU A 104 7.12 32.59 2.80
CA GLU A 104 7.68 33.94 2.93
C GLU A 104 9.20 33.85 3.12
N TYR A 105 9.88 34.70 2.36
CA TYR A 105 11.31 34.87 2.25
C TYR A 105 11.91 35.53 3.52
N GLU A 106 13.23 35.46 3.61
CA GLU A 106 14.12 36.31 4.42
C GLU A 106 13.57 37.70 4.77
N THR A 107 13.68 38.11 6.04
CA THR A 107 14.55 39.22 6.55
C THR A 107 14.09 39.65 7.94
N PHE A 108 14.99 39.63 8.92
CA PHE A 108 15.31 40.72 9.85
C PHE A 108 16.59 40.40 10.60
#